data_AF-A0A5K1ETB1-F1
#
_entry.id   AF-A0A5K1ETB1-F1
#
_cell.length_a   1.000
_cell.length_b   1.000
_cell.length_c   1.000
_cell.angle_alpha   90.00
_cell.angle_beta   90.00
_cell.angle_gamma   90.00
#
_symmetry.space_group_name_H-M   'P 1'
#
loop_
_entity.id
_entity.type
_entity.pdbx_description
1 polymer ?
#
loop_
_entity_poly.entity_id
_entity_poly.type
_entity_poly.pdbx_seq_one_letter_code
_entity_poly.pdbx_strand_id
1 'polypeptide(L)'
;GHINPAVTFGLFLARKVSLVRAIFYIVAQCLGAICGAGLVKAFQKAFYVRYNGGANMLNNGVSKGVGLSAEIIGTFVLVYTVFSATDPKRSARDCHVP
;
A
#
# COMPACT_ATOMS: atom_id res chain seq x y z
N GLY A 1 9.40 -2.46 -6.65
CA GLY A 1 8.34 -3.18 -5.93
C GLY A 1 7.37 -2.17 -5.38
N HIS A 2 6.07 -2.38 -5.55
CA HIS A 2 5.07 -1.34 -5.21
C HIS A 2 4.76 -1.28 -3.71
N ILE A 3 4.69 -2.45 -3.04
CA ILE A 3 4.47 -2.64 -1.58
C ILE A 3 3.25 -1.87 -1.01
N ASN A 4 2.41 -1.34 -1.88
CA ASN A 4 1.26 -0.51 -1.55
C ASN A 4 0.20 -0.63 -2.66
N PRO A 5 -1.07 -0.94 -2.32
CA PRO A 5 -2.15 -1.04 -3.29
C PRO A 5 -2.40 0.26 -4.08
N ALA A 6 -2.33 1.43 -3.42
CA ALA A 6 -2.53 2.73 -4.08
C ALA A 6 -1.43 3.03 -5.11
N VAL A 7 -0.17 2.66 -4.82
CA VAL A 7 0.94 2.77 -5.77
C VAL A 7 0.72 1.85 -6.97
N THR A 8 0.32 0.60 -6.73
CA THR A 8 0.01 -0.36 -7.81
C THR A 8 -1.14 0.16 -8.67
N PHE A 9 -2.18 0.69 -8.05
CA PHE A 9 -3.33 1.26 -8.74
C PHE A 9 -2.96 2.49 -9.57
N GLY A 10 -2.16 3.42 -9.03
CA GLY A 10 -1.66 4.58 -9.78
C GLY A 10 -0.88 4.16 -11.03
N LEU A 11 0.04 3.21 -10.89
CA LEU A 11 0.81 2.67 -12.02
C LEU A 11 -0.07 1.94 -13.04
N PHE A 12 -1.13 1.26 -12.60
CA PHE A 12 -2.14 0.66 -13.49
C PHE A 12 -2.88 1.74 -14.30
N LEU A 13 -3.36 2.81 -13.66
CA LEU A 13 -4.03 3.93 -14.34
C LEU A 13 -3.11 4.62 -15.36
N ALA A 14 -1.82 4.73 -15.04
CA ALA A 14 -0.80 5.24 -15.96
C ALA A 14 -0.36 4.22 -17.04
N ARG A 15 -1.04 3.08 -17.15
CA ARG A 15 -0.76 1.98 -18.10
C ARG A 15 0.67 1.42 -18.00
N LYS A 16 1.29 1.51 -16.82
CA LYS A 16 2.61 0.94 -16.52
C LYS A 16 2.52 -0.51 -16.01
N VAL A 17 1.32 -0.97 -15.63
CA VAL A 17 1.04 -2.31 -15.11
C VAL A 17 -0.26 -2.82 -15.73
N SER A 18 -0.33 -4.10 -16.15
CA SER A 18 -1.57 -4.68 -16.67
C SER A 18 -2.59 -4.95 -15.57
N LEU A 19 -3.88 -5.01 -15.91
CA LEU A 19 -4.96 -5.24 -14.94
C LEU A 19 -4.75 -6.51 -14.11
N VAL A 20 -4.45 -7.63 -14.77
CA VAL A 20 -4.21 -8.93 -14.12
C VAL A 20 -3.04 -8.84 -13.15
N ARG A 21 -1.93 -8.22 -13.57
CA ARG A 21 -0.76 -8.01 -12.72
C ARG A 21 -1.11 -7.11 -11.53
N ALA A 22 -1.86 -6.03 -11.74
CA ALA A 22 -2.28 -5.13 -10.67
C ALA A 22 -3.12 -5.84 -9.61
N ILE A 23 -4.08 -6.67 -10.01
CA ILE A 23 -4.91 -7.47 -9.09
C ILE A 23 -4.03 -8.41 -8.26
N PHE A 24 -3.14 -9.18 -8.89
CA PHE A 24 -2.25 -10.08 -8.16
C PHE A 24 -1.32 -9.35 -7.19
N TYR A 25 -0.78 -8.19 -7.58
CA TYR A 25 0.02 -7.36 -6.67
C TYR A 25 -0.78 -6.90 -5.45
N ILE A 26 -2.01 -6.41 -5.64
CA ILE A 26 -2.85 -5.92 -4.55
C ILE A 26 -3.21 -7.06 -3.59
N VAL A 27 -3.59 -8.23 -4.12
CA VAL A 27 -3.88 -9.42 -3.30
C VAL A 27 -2.65 -9.83 -2.51
N ALA A 28 -1.48 -9.95 -3.16
CA ALA A 28 -0.24 -10.32 -2.48
C ALA A 28 0.16 -9.30 -1.40
N GLN A 29 -0.04 -8.00 -1.65
CA GLN A 29 0.21 -6.93 -0.68
C GLN A 29 -0.70 -7.04 0.54
N CYS A 30 -2.01 -7.23 0.33
CA CYS A 30 -2.97 -7.39 1.42
C CYS A 30 -2.69 -8.66 2.25
N LEU A 31 -2.41 -9.79 1.59
CA LEU A 31 -2.05 -11.03 2.28
C LEU A 31 -0.74 -10.88 3.07
N GLY A 32 0.27 -10.25 2.49
CA GLY A 32 1.52 -9.94 3.18
C GLY A 32 1.32 -9.06 4.41
N ALA A 33 0.47 -8.03 4.31
CA ALA A 33 0.13 -7.15 5.43
C ALA A 33 -0.60 -7.92 6.55
N ILE A 34 -1.57 -8.78 6.20
CA ILE A 34 -2.28 -9.63 7.17
C ILE A 34 -1.31 -10.58 7.88
N CYS A 35 -0.45 -11.27 7.12
CA CYS A 35 0.57 -12.18 7.68
C CYS A 35 1.53 -11.43 8.61
N GLY A 36 2.02 -10.26 8.20
CA GLY A 36 2.90 -9.43 9.03
C GLY A 36 2.24 -8.99 10.33
N ALA A 37 1.02 -8.46 10.27
CA ALA A 37 0.25 -8.07 11.46
C ALA A 37 -0.04 -9.29 12.36
N GLY A 38 -0.34 -10.45 11.77
CA GLY A 38 -0.55 -11.71 12.47
C GLY A 38 0.69 -12.17 13.25
N LEU A 39 1.88 -12.07 12.64
CA LEU A 39 3.15 -12.40 13.30
C LEU A 39 3.44 -11.47 14.49
N VAL A 40 3.22 -10.16 14.33
CA VAL A 40 3.38 -9.20 15.44
C VAL A 40 2.43 -9.55 16.59
N LYS A 41 1.17 -9.86 16.27
CA LYS A 41 0.18 -10.30 17.26
C LYS A 41 0.58 -11.62 17.94
N ALA A 42 1.19 -12.55 17.22
CA ALA A 42 1.64 -13.82 17.78
C ALA A 42 2.79 -13.61 18.79
N PHE A 43 3.75 -12.74 18.49
CA PHE A 43 4.91 -12.51 19.36
C PHE A 43 4.62 -11.58 20.54
N GLN A 44 3.73 -10.60 20.38
CA GLN A 44 3.47 -9.56 21.37
C GLN A 44 1.97 -9.35 21.62
N LYS A 45 1.22 -10.44 21.82
CA LYS A 45 -0.25 -10.44 21.89
C LYS A 45 -0.83 -9.43 22.87
N ALA A 46 -0.31 -9.33 24.09
CA ALA A 46 -0.82 -8.42 25.12
C ALA A 46 -0.69 -6.95 24.69
N PHE A 47 0.49 -6.55 24.20
CA PHE A 47 0.74 -5.21 23.68
C PHE A 47 -0.08 -4.94 22.41
N TYR A 48 -0.13 -5.89 21.49
CA TYR A 48 -0.91 -5.77 20.26
C TYR A 48 -2.38 -5.46 20.56
N VAL A 49 -3.02 -6.20 21.46
CA VAL A 49 -4.41 -5.97 21.83
C VAL A 49 -4.58 -4.65 22.60
N ARG A 50 -3.67 -4.33 23.52
CA ARG A 50 -3.75 -3.11 24.34
C ARG A 50 -3.63 -1.82 23.53
N TYR A 51 -2.85 -1.83 22.46
CA TYR A 51 -2.53 -0.64 21.65
C TYR A 51 -3.15 -0.70 20.25
N ASN A 52 -4.31 -1.36 20.09
CA ASN A 52 -5.07 -1.44 18.84
C ASN A 52 -4.31 -2.04 17.63
N GLY A 53 -3.22 -2.77 17.88
CA GLY A 53 -2.57 -3.60 16.87
C GLY A 53 -1.95 -2.85 15.69
N GLY A 54 -1.67 -1.55 15.84
CA GLY A 54 -1.18 -0.70 14.76
C GLY A 54 -2.24 -0.34 13.70
N ALA A 55 -3.54 -0.45 14.04
CA ALA A 55 -4.61 -0.04 13.16
C ALA A 55 -4.65 1.49 13.00
N ASN A 56 -4.86 1.96 11.76
CA ASN A 56 -5.10 3.37 11.48
C ASN A 56 -6.48 3.77 12.01
N MET A 57 -6.51 4.80 12.86
CA MET A 57 -7.73 5.34 13.47
C MET A 57 -7.70 6.86 13.42
N LEU A 58 -8.88 7.47 13.32
CA LEU A 58 -8.99 8.92 13.48
C LEU A 58 -8.71 9.29 14.94
N ASN A 59 -7.93 10.35 15.14
CA ASN A 59 -7.71 10.89 16.47
C ASN A 59 -8.99 11.54 17.00
N ASN A 60 -9.13 11.58 18.33
CA ASN A 60 -10.27 12.20 18.99
C ASN A 60 -10.41 13.68 18.56
N GLY A 61 -11.61 14.05 18.15
CA GLY A 61 -11.91 15.41 17.68
C GLY A 61 -11.60 15.67 16.20
N VAL A 62 -10.99 14.72 15.47
CA VAL A 62 -10.78 14.83 14.02
C VAL A 62 -12.02 14.37 13.27
N SER A 63 -12.55 15.22 12.39
CA SER A 63 -13.68 14.85 11.54
C SER A 63 -13.26 13.86 10.46
N LYS A 64 -14.20 13.02 10.01
CA LYS A 64 -13.97 12.09 8.91
C LYS A 64 -13.52 12.79 7.62
N GLY A 65 -14.04 14.00 7.37
CA GLY A 65 -13.65 14.81 6.20
C GLY A 65 -12.20 15.25 6.27
N VAL A 66 -11.72 15.70 7.44
CA VAL A 66 -10.31 16.08 7.62
C VAL A 66 -9.39 14.86 7.46
N GLY A 67 -9.77 13.72 8.06
CA GLY A 67 -9.01 12.48 7.92
C GLY A 67 -8.90 12.01 6.47
N LEU A 68 -10.02 12.03 5.74
CA LEU A 68 -10.04 11.68 4.32
C LEU A 68 -9.12 12.60 3.50
N SER A 69 -9.21 13.91 3.71
CA SER A 69 -8.35 14.87 3.01
C SER A 69 -6.87 14.64 3.29
N ALA A 70 -6.51 14.34 4.54
CA ALA A 70 -5.13 14.03 4.91
C ALA A 70 -4.61 12.77 4.19
N GLU A 71 -5.40 11.69 4.15
CA GLU A 71 -5.05 10.46 3.43
C GLU A 71 -4.91 10.68 1.92
N ILE A 72 -5.80 11.48 1.31
CA ILE A 72 -5.71 11.84 -0.12
C ILE A 72 -4.41 12.58 -0.42
N ILE A 73 -4.10 13.63 0.34
CA ILE A 73 -2.91 14.45 0.12
C ILE A 73 -1.65 13.62 0.36
N GLY A 74 -1.58 12.85 1.43
CA GLY A 74 -0.44 11.99 1.74
C GLY A 74 -0.19 10.94 0.66
N THR A 75 -1.26 10.28 0.21
CA THR A 75 -1.17 9.29 -0.87
C THR A 75 -0.76 9.93 -2.19
N PHE A 76 -1.26 11.13 -2.50
CA PHE A 76 -0.87 11.87 -3.69
C PHE A 76 0.63 12.16 -3.70
N VAL A 77 1.19 12.69 -2.61
CA VAL A 77 2.62 12.97 -2.50
C VAL A 77 3.43 11.69 -2.73
N LEU A 78 3.06 10.58 -2.07
CA LEU A 78 3.71 9.29 -2.25
C LEU A 78 3.69 8.83 -3.72
N VAL A 79 2.52 8.79 -4.34
CA VAL A 79 2.36 8.30 -5.72
C VAL A 79 3.05 9.23 -6.72
N TYR A 80 2.99 10.54 -6.52
CA TYR A 80 3.73 11.52 -7.31
C TYR A 80 5.23 11.26 -7.24
N THR A 81 5.79 11.07 -6.04
CA THR A 81 7.21 10.73 -5.86
C THR A 81 7.58 9.41 -6.55
N VAL A 82 6.72 8.39 -6.51
CA VAL A 82 6.94 7.13 -7.25
C VAL A 82 7.05 7.37 -8.75
N PHE A 83 6.15 8.17 -9.32
CA PHE A 83 6.21 8.51 -10.75
C PHE A 83 7.47 9.29 -11.09
N SER A 84 7.85 10.26 -10.27
CA SER A 84 9.08 11.05 -10.45
C SER A 84 10.36 10.22 -10.34
N ALA A 85 10.34 9.14 -9.55
CA ALA A 85 11.46 8.22 -9.39
C ALA A 85 11.50 7.09 -10.44
N THR A 86 10.51 7.02 -11.35
CA THR A 86 10.45 5.95 -12.35
C THR A 86 11.45 6.21 -13.48
N ASP A 87 12.41 5.30 -13.68
CA ASP A 87 13.38 5.38 -14.77
C ASP A 87 12.70 5.06 -16.13
N PRO A 88 12.67 6.00 -17.10
CA PRO A 88 12.04 5.76 -18.39
C PRO A 88 12.80 4.74 -19.26
N LYS A 89 14.05 4.42 -18.94
CA LYS A 89 14.94 3.53 -19.71
C LYS A 89 15.08 2.13 -19.11
N ARG A 90 14.47 1.86 -17.95
CA ARG A 90 14.65 0.59 -17.24
C ARG A 90 13.33 0.03 -16.71
N SER A 91 12.93 -1.11 -17.26
CA SER A 91 11.80 -1.89 -16.74
C SER A 91 12.26 -2.98 -15.79
N ALA A 92 11.42 -3.35 -14.83
CA ALA A 92 11.61 -4.57 -14.06
C ALA A 92 11.64 -5.79 -15.00
N ARG A 93 12.36 -6.85 -14.64
CA ARG A 93 12.40 -8.09 -15.43
C ARG A 93 10.95 -8.57 -15.62
N ASP A 94 10.46 -8.53 -16.84
CA ASP A 94 9.27 -9.29 -17.19
C ASP A 94 9.65 -10.76 -17.06
N CYS A 95 8.99 -11.45 -16.12
CA CYS A 95 8.96 -12.90 -16.16
C CYS A 95 8.17 -13.26 -17.41
N HIS A 96 8.89 -13.37 -18.54
CA HIS A 96 8.40 -14.06 -19.73
C HIS A 96 8.11 -15.49 -19.27
N VAL A 97 6.85 -15.76 -18.95
CA VAL A 97 6.38 -17.14 -18.86
C VAL A 97 6.18 -17.54 -20.32
N PRO A 98 6.97 -18.48 -20.86
CA PRO A 98 6.80 -18.95 -22.23
C PRO A 98 5.42 -19.59 -22.44
#